data_AF-A0A512IS94-F1
#
_entry.id   AF-A0A512IS94-F1
#
_cell.length_a   1.000
_cell.length_b   1.000
_cell.length_c   1.000
_cell.angle_alpha   90.00
_cell.angle_beta   90.00
_cell.angle_gamma   90.00
#
_symmetry.space_group_name_H-M   'P 1'
#
loop_
_entity.id
_entity.type
_entity.pdbx_description
1 polymer ?
#
loop_
_entity_poly.entity_id
_entity_poly.type
_entity_poly.pdbx_seq_one_letter_code
_entity_poly.pdbx_strand_id
1 'polypeptide(L)'
;MAAQSATLAPARIMARAWALFRERYAYPKVPFRSIGRACFASCLKAAWHEAKEIVRIAADGAERIKATITRLKTPVHRVGLSTSFREDAADMVRRTYQIRILTAALALAA
;
A
#
# COMPACT_ATOMS: atom_id res chain seq x y z
N MET A 1 8.87 -1.85 19.72
CA MET A 1 7.53 -1.35 20.09
C MET A 1 7.27 0.09 19.62
N ALA A 2 8.15 1.06 19.88
CA ALA A 2 7.94 2.46 19.49
C ALA A 2 7.64 2.69 17.99
N ALA A 3 8.29 1.95 17.09
CA ALA A 3 8.05 2.07 15.65
C ALA A 3 6.66 1.55 15.22
N GLN A 4 6.10 0.55 15.91
CA GLN A 4 4.76 0.03 15.64
C GLN A 4 3.70 1.06 16.06
N SER A 5 3.91 1.67 17.23
CA SER A 5 3.09 2.79 17.72
C SER A 5 3.13 3.98 16.78
N ALA A 6 4.30 4.29 16.20
CA ALA A 6 4.43 5.36 15.22
C ALA A 6 3.67 5.05 13.91
N THR A 7 3.61 3.79 13.48
CA THR A 7 2.87 3.38 12.27
C THR A 7 1.35 3.43 12.48
N LEU A 8 0.88 3.09 13.69
CA LEU A 8 -0.52 3.21 14.10
C LEU A 8 -0.89 4.61 14.63
N ALA A 9 0.01 5.60 14.49
CA ALA A 9 -0.25 6.95 14.95
C ALA A 9 -1.44 7.57 14.19
N PRO A 10 -2.44 8.15 14.88
CA PRO A 10 -3.64 8.71 14.24
C PRO A 10 -3.33 9.69 13.10
N ALA A 11 -2.30 10.52 13.25
CA ALA A 11 -1.87 11.48 12.24
C ALA A 11 -1.45 10.81 10.91
N ARG A 12 -0.72 9.68 10.96
CA ARG A 12 -0.29 8.96 9.76
C ARG A 12 -1.46 8.28 9.06
N ILE A 13 -2.37 7.68 9.83
CA ILE A 13 -3.59 7.07 9.30
C ILE A 13 -4.46 8.12 8.62
N MET A 14 -4.63 9.29 9.25
CA MET A 14 -5.40 10.39 8.66
C MET A 14 -4.73 10.92 7.38
N ALA A 15 -3.42 11.10 7.38
CA ALA A 15 -2.68 11.51 6.18
C ALA A 15 -2.87 10.49 5.03
N ARG A 16 -2.83 9.19 5.34
CA ARG A 16 -3.07 8.13 4.34
C ARG A 16 -4.52 8.10 3.87
N ALA A 17 -5.49 8.28 4.77
CA ALA A 17 -6.91 8.37 4.42
C ALA A 17 -7.17 9.51 3.43
N TRP A 18 -6.55 10.67 3.65
CA TRP A 18 -6.62 11.81 2.72
C TRP A 18 -5.95 11.52 1.38
N ALA A 19 -4.81 10.82 1.36
CA ALA A 19 -4.19 10.40 0.11
C ALA A 19 -5.11 9.48 -0.71
N LEU A 20 -5.67 8.45 -0.07
CA LEU A 20 -6.64 7.54 -0.69
C LEU A 20 -7.88 8.28 -1.19
N PHE A 21 -8.36 9.26 -0.43
CA PHE A 21 -9.52 10.07 -0.81
C PHE A 21 -9.25 10.90 -2.06
N ARG A 22 -8.06 11.52 -2.16
CA ARG A 22 -7.63 12.25 -3.36
C ARG A 22 -7.45 11.35 -4.57
N GLU A 23 -6.84 10.19 -4.39
CA GLU A 23 -6.63 9.20 -5.45
C GLU A 23 -7.97 8.67 -6.00
N ARG A 24 -8.93 8.32 -5.13
CA ARG A 24 -10.20 7.68 -5.53
C ARG A 24 -11.25 8.66 -6.05
N TYR A 25 -11.33 9.85 -5.46
CA TYR A 25 -12.43 10.78 -5.73
C TYR A 25 -11.96 12.09 -6.38
N ALA A 26 -10.69 12.16 -6.83
CA ALA A 26 -10.09 13.33 -7.47
C ALA A 26 -10.23 14.62 -6.66
N TYR A 27 -10.32 14.54 -5.33
CA TYR A 27 -10.33 15.73 -4.46
C TYR A 27 -9.02 16.52 -4.61
N PRO A 28 -9.02 17.87 -4.66
CA PRO A 28 -10.17 18.77 -4.50
C PRO A 28 -10.89 19.16 -5.80
N LYS A 29 -10.56 18.57 -6.96
CA LYS A 29 -11.25 18.88 -8.23
C LYS A 29 -12.74 18.61 -8.11
N VAL A 30 -13.09 17.50 -7.46
CA VAL A 30 -14.47 17.22 -7.02
C VAL A 30 -14.62 17.70 -5.58
N PRO A 31 -15.60 18.56 -5.27
CA PRO A 31 -15.73 19.15 -3.94
C PRO A 31 -16.22 18.11 -2.92
N PHE A 32 -15.81 18.26 -1.66
CA PHE A 32 -16.18 17.31 -0.59
C PHE A 32 -17.69 17.13 -0.45
N ARG A 33 -18.47 18.21 -0.66
CA ARG A 33 -19.95 18.19 -0.58
C ARG A 33 -20.60 17.19 -1.53
N SER A 34 -19.99 16.89 -2.68
CA SER A 34 -20.56 15.94 -3.66
C SER A 34 -20.08 14.52 -3.43
N ILE A 35 -18.96 14.32 -2.73
CA ILE A 35 -18.40 13.00 -2.42
C ILE A 35 -18.99 12.48 -1.10
N GLY A 36 -18.99 13.33 -0.07
CA GLY A 36 -19.61 13.04 1.22
C GLY A 36 -18.71 12.34 2.25
N ARG A 37 -19.22 12.33 3.49
CA ARG A 37 -18.51 11.81 4.68
C ARG A 37 -18.33 10.29 4.66
N ALA A 38 -19.29 9.54 4.12
CA ALA A 38 -19.23 8.08 4.05
C ALA A 38 -18.05 7.58 3.19
N CYS A 39 -17.80 8.25 2.07
CA CYS A 39 -16.66 7.98 1.20
C CYS A 39 -15.32 8.23 1.90
N PHE A 40 -15.22 9.31 2.68
CA PHE A 40 -14.04 9.56 3.50
C PHE A 40 -13.87 8.52 4.61
N ALA A 41 -14.96 8.13 5.28
CA ALA A 41 -14.94 7.09 6.31
C ALA A 41 -14.47 5.74 5.74
N SER A 42 -14.85 5.39 4.50
CA SER A 42 -14.33 4.22 3.79
C SER A 42 -12.82 4.31 3.55
N CYS A 43 -12.32 5.48 3.15
CA CYS A 43 -10.88 5.71 3.00
C CYS A 43 -10.13 5.62 4.34
N LEU A 44 -10.75 6.09 5.43
CA LEU A 44 -10.20 5.99 6.78
C LEU A 44 -10.09 4.53 7.23
N LYS A 45 -11.15 3.73 7.03
CA LYS A 45 -11.12 2.28 7.30
C LYS A 45 -10.01 1.60 6.49
N ALA A 46 -9.91 1.91 5.21
CA ALA A 46 -8.87 1.36 4.35
C ALA A 46 -7.45 1.72 4.84
N ALA A 47 -7.22 2.97 5.23
CA ALA A 47 -5.94 3.40 5.80
C ALA A 47 -5.60 2.69 7.13
N TRP A 48 -6.60 2.47 7.98
CA TRP A 48 -6.42 1.72 9.22
C TRP A 48 -6.06 0.25 8.96
N HIS A 49 -6.78 -0.42 8.06
CA HIS A 49 -6.46 -1.78 7.65
C HIS A 49 -5.05 -1.89 7.05
N GLU A 50 -4.67 -0.91 6.23
CA GLU A 50 -3.33 -0.80 5.66
C GLU A 50 -2.25 -0.72 6.75
N ALA A 51 -2.44 0.15 7.75
CA ALA A 51 -1.49 0.31 8.85
C ALA A 51 -1.36 -0.96 9.71
N LYS A 52 -2.49 -1.63 10.00
CA LYS A 52 -2.48 -2.92 10.70
C LYS A 52 -1.72 -3.99 9.93
N GLU A 53 -1.92 -4.03 8.61
CA GLU A 53 -1.25 -5.01 7.75
C GLU A 53 0.26 -4.78 7.70
N ILE A 54 0.71 -3.51 7.65
CA ILE A 54 2.13 -3.16 7.75
C ILE A 54 2.74 -3.67 9.06
N VAL A 55 2.06 -3.45 10.19
CA VAL A 55 2.54 -3.93 11.50
C VAL A 55 2.56 -5.47 11.54
N ARG A 56 1.53 -6.13 11.00
CA ARG A 56 1.45 -7.59 10.92
C ARG A 56 2.61 -8.16 10.11
N ILE A 57 2.89 -7.60 8.93
CA ILE A 57 3.97 -8.05 8.05
C ILE A 57 5.34 -7.74 8.66
N ALA A 58 5.51 -6.62 9.36
CA ALA A 58 6.77 -6.30 10.02
C ALA A 58 7.17 -7.37 11.05
N ALA A 59 6.20 -8.10 11.64
CA ALA A 59 6.46 -9.21 12.54
C ALA A 59 7.06 -10.45 11.85
N ASP A 60 6.96 -10.57 10.51
CA ASP A 60 7.54 -11.70 9.75
C ASP A 60 9.09 -11.61 9.65
N GLY A 61 9.68 -10.48 10.04
CA GLY A 61 11.13 -10.25 10.04
C GLY A 61 11.69 -9.64 8.75
N ALA A 62 12.70 -8.78 8.89
CA ALA A 62 13.23 -7.95 7.80
C ALA A 62 13.75 -8.77 6.59
N GLU A 63 14.43 -9.89 6.83
CA GLU A 63 14.99 -10.72 5.76
C GLU A 63 13.92 -11.37 4.87
N ARG A 64 12.81 -11.82 5.47
CA ARG A 64 11.68 -12.40 4.74
C ARG A 64 10.96 -11.35 3.89
N ILE A 65 10.84 -10.13 4.41
CA ILE A 65 10.25 -9.00 3.68
C ILE A 65 11.14 -8.62 2.49
N LYS A 66 12.46 -8.51 2.67
CA LYS A 66 13.41 -8.23 1.58
C LYS A 66 13.33 -9.28 0.48
N ALA A 67 13.35 -10.56 0.83
CA ALA A 67 13.23 -11.66 -0.13
C ALA A 67 11.92 -11.57 -0.95
N THR A 68 10.81 -11.21 -0.29
CA THR A 68 9.51 -11.03 -0.95
C THR A 68 9.51 -9.85 -1.90
N ILE A 69 10.09 -8.71 -1.51
CA ILE A 69 10.23 -7.53 -2.38
C ILE A 69 11.06 -7.87 -3.62
N THR A 70 12.19 -8.57 -3.44
CA THR A 70 13.06 -8.98 -4.55
C THR A 70 12.31 -9.89 -5.53
N ARG A 71 11.55 -10.87 -5.01
CA ARG A 71 10.70 -11.74 -5.82
C ARG A 71 9.64 -10.96 -6.61
N LEU A 72 8.95 -10.00 -5.98
CA LEU A 72 7.92 -9.19 -6.67
C LEU A 72 8.51 -8.22 -7.70
N LYS A 73 9.74 -7.73 -7.49
CA LYS A 73 10.44 -6.86 -8.45
C LYS A 73 11.06 -7.63 -9.62
N THR A 74 11.29 -8.93 -9.47
CA THR A 74 11.88 -9.76 -10.52
C THR A 74 10.75 -10.29 -11.41
N PRO A 75 10.61 -9.81 -12.66
CA PRO A 75 9.61 -10.36 -13.56
C PRO A 75 9.95 -11.82 -13.87
N VAL A 76 8.93 -12.68 -13.86
CA VAL A 76 9.04 -14.13 -14.08
C VAL A 76 9.59 -14.48 -15.49
N HIS A 77 9.60 -13.52 -16.42
CA HIS A 77 9.92 -13.74 -17.82
C HIS A 77 11.27 -13.11 -18.20
N ARG A 78 12.36 -13.82 -17.91
CA ARG A 78 13.67 -13.64 -18.58
C ARG A 78 14.18 -14.99 -19.10
N VAL A 79 13.45 -15.60 -20.03
CA VAL A 79 14.01 -16.63 -20.93
C VAL A 79 13.25 -16.60 -22.26
N GLY A 80 13.95 -16.38 -23.38
CA GLY A 80 13.52 -16.79 -24.73
C GLY A 80 12.39 -16.02 -25.43
N LEU A 81 12.74 -14.92 -26.09
CA LEU A 81 12.21 -14.43 -27.40
C LEU A 81 10.69 -14.34 -27.71
N SER A 82 9.77 -14.53 -26.76
CA SER A 82 8.37 -14.06 -26.91
C SER A 82 7.92 -13.27 -25.68
N THR A 83 7.79 -11.96 -25.85
CA THR A 83 7.66 -10.98 -24.75
C THR A 83 6.23 -10.47 -24.53
N SER A 84 5.20 -11.18 -24.98
CA SER A 84 3.82 -10.71 -24.87
C SER A 84 3.01 -11.48 -23.83
N PHE A 85 3.32 -11.26 -22.55
CA PHE A 85 2.28 -11.23 -21.54
C PHE A 85 2.15 -9.78 -21.07
N ARG A 86 1.08 -9.12 -21.51
CA ARG A 86 0.71 -7.81 -21.00
C ARG A 86 0.18 -8.05 -19.60
N GLU A 87 0.97 -7.73 -18.58
CA GLU A 87 0.47 -7.70 -17.21
C GLU A 87 -0.79 -6.84 -17.20
N ASP A 88 -1.90 -7.39 -16.70
CA ASP A 88 -3.15 -6.64 -16.62
C ASP A 88 -2.93 -5.40 -15.73
N ALA A 89 -3.62 -4.30 -16.06
CA ALA A 89 -3.53 -3.07 -15.28
C ALA A 89 -3.90 -3.31 -13.80
N ALA A 90 -4.85 -4.21 -13.55
CA ALA A 90 -5.20 -4.64 -12.19
C ALA A 90 -4.03 -5.32 -11.46
N ASP A 91 -3.27 -6.19 -12.16
CA ASP A 91 -2.12 -6.88 -11.61
C ASP A 91 -0.95 -5.92 -11.33
N MET A 92 -0.69 -4.99 -12.25
CA MET A 92 0.28 -3.92 -12.02
C MET A 92 -0.04 -3.08 -10.78
N VAL A 93 -1.32 -2.70 -10.60
CA VAL A 93 -1.76 -1.92 -9.44
C VAL A 93 -1.63 -2.75 -8.15
N ARG A 94 -2.02 -4.03 -8.18
CA ARG A 94 -1.84 -4.96 -7.05
C ARG A 94 -0.38 -5.09 -6.65
N ARG A 95 0.52 -5.32 -7.61
CA ARG A 95 1.96 -5.45 -7.37
C ARG A 95 2.55 -4.18 -6.78
N THR A 96 2.21 -3.03 -7.36
CA THR A 96 2.66 -1.71 -6.86
C THR A 96 2.20 -1.48 -5.43
N TYR A 97 0.94 -1.81 -5.14
CA TYR A 97 0.39 -1.74 -3.79
C TYR A 97 1.14 -2.67 -2.83
N GLN A 98 1.35 -3.94 -3.19
CA GLN A 98 2.08 -4.92 -2.37
C GLN A 98 3.50 -4.48 -2.07
N ILE A 99 4.26 -4.02 -3.08
CA ILE A 99 5.63 -3.52 -2.89
C ILE A 99 5.64 -2.35 -1.90
N ARG A 100 4.68 -1.43 -2.00
CA ARG A 100 4.56 -0.30 -1.08
C ARG A 100 4.33 -0.74 0.37
N ILE A 101 3.41 -1.68 0.59
CA ILE A 101 3.13 -2.24 1.93
C ILE A 101 4.37 -2.94 2.48
N LEU A 102 5.02 -3.79 1.70
CA LEU A 102 6.23 -4.50 2.11
C LEU A 102 7.38 -3.54 2.41
N THR A 103 7.55 -2.47 1.62
CA THR A 103 8.59 -1.46 1.85
C THR A 103 8.33 -0.71 3.16
N ALA A 104 7.07 -0.35 3.44
CA ALA A 104 6.69 0.27 4.70
C ALA A 104 6.89 -0.68 5.90
N ALA A 105 6.59 -1.97 5.72
CA ALA A 105 6.82 -2.99 6.75
C ALA A 105 8.31 -3.24 7.00
N LEU A 106 9.14 -3.22 5.94
CA LEU A 106 10.59 -3.34 6.06
C LEU A 106 11.18 -2.18 6.88
N ALA A 107 10.74 -0.95 6.62
CA ALA A 107 11.17 0.23 7.38
C ALA A 107 10.76 0.19 8.87
N LEU A 108 9.78 -0.64 9.21
CA LEU A 108 9.33 -0.87 10.58
C LEU A 108 10.06 -2.04 11.27
N ALA A 109 10.52 -3.02 10.49
CA ALA A 109 11.22 -4.21 10.96
C ALA A 109 12.74 -4.02 11.08
N ALA A 110 13.30 -3.02 10.40
CA ALA A 110 14.70 -2.58 10.52
C ALA A 110 14.93 -1.73 11.77
#